data_AF-A0A7S1YHU8-F1
#
_entry.id   AF-A0A7S1YHU8-F1
#
_cell.length_a   1.000
_cell.length_b   1.000
_cell.length_c   1.000
_cell.angle_alpha   90.00
_cell.angle_beta   90.00
_cell.angle_gamma   90.00
#
_symmetry.space_group_name_H-M   'P 1'
#
loop_
_entity.id
_entity.type
_entity.pdbx_description
1 polymer ?
#
loop_
_entity_poly.entity_id
_entity_poly.type
_entity_poly.pdbx_seq_one_letter_code
_entity_poly.pdbx_strand_id
1 'polypeptide(L)'
;EAEEVDAIIPAVGMLANSHTGLVNADNEGALDRRSLRRAASPMAGAYTSYFDLGFFTNQALPAGHELMAEYGDSWFKRREKNFGAIPLSSDFDAADEVMKELKELCAEDLDSDFCRDLWKLIRDDLQPATDARLYRALPDTLEEMKGIFNTNSTAAYNSVPNVIRSI
;
A
#
# COMPACT_ATOMS: atom_id res chain seq x y z
N GLU A 1 3.15 36.56 8.67
CA GLU A 1 2.24 36.35 7.53
C GLU A 1 2.67 35.07 6.85
N ALA A 2 1.76 34.15 6.50
CA ALA A 2 2.14 32.86 5.90
C ALA A 2 2.38 33.06 4.39
N GLU A 3 3.61 32.78 3.92
CA GLU A 3 4.03 32.92 2.52
C GLU A 3 3.49 31.81 1.60
N GLU A 4 3.15 30.64 2.15
CA GLU A 4 2.57 29.52 1.42
C GLU A 4 1.09 29.30 1.81
N VAL A 5 0.26 29.04 0.79
CA VAL A 5 -1.15 28.65 0.95
C VAL A 5 -1.30 27.26 0.36
N ASP A 6 -1.49 26.28 1.22
CA ASP A 6 -1.94 24.95 0.83
C ASP A 6 -3.47 24.98 0.72
N ALA A 7 -3.98 24.83 -0.49
CA ALA A 7 -5.40 24.52 -0.69
C ALA A 7 -5.57 23.00 -0.55
N ILE A 8 -6.56 22.58 0.25
CA ILE A 8 -6.93 21.17 0.35
C ILE A 8 -8.28 21.04 -0.36
N ILE A 9 -8.43 20.04 -1.22
CA ILE A 9 -9.74 19.64 -1.75
C ILE A 9 -10.18 18.38 -1.00
N PRO A 10 -10.88 18.55 0.15
CA PRO A 10 -11.42 17.42 0.88
C PRO A 10 -12.64 16.89 0.13
N ALA A 11 -12.48 15.79 -0.61
CA ALA A 11 -13.55 14.91 -1.09
C ALA A 11 -13.02 13.96 -2.16
N VAL A 12 -12.20 14.46 -3.08
CA VAL A 12 -11.89 13.77 -4.34
C VAL A 12 -11.08 12.49 -4.08
N GLY A 13 -10.04 12.54 -3.24
CA GLY A 13 -9.28 11.35 -2.83
C GLY A 13 -9.80 10.62 -1.59
N MET A 14 -10.83 11.13 -0.91
CA MET A 14 -11.34 10.55 0.35
C MET A 14 -12.42 9.49 0.13
N LEU A 15 -12.88 9.30 -1.12
CA LEU A 15 -13.86 8.28 -1.49
C LEU A 15 -13.21 6.92 -1.80
N ALA A 16 -11.95 6.92 -2.23
CA ALA A 16 -11.20 5.70 -2.48
C ALA A 16 -10.53 5.23 -1.19
N ASN A 17 -10.53 3.91 -0.98
CA ASN A 17 -9.74 3.29 0.08
C ASN A 17 -8.24 3.42 -0.26
N SER A 18 -7.39 3.13 0.72
CA SER A 18 -5.95 3.14 0.52
C SER A 18 -5.31 1.89 1.10
N HIS A 19 -4.40 1.30 0.35
CA HIS A 19 -3.57 0.17 0.76
C HIS A 19 -2.16 0.38 0.17
N THR A 20 -1.15 0.39 1.04
CA THR A 20 0.24 0.78 0.70
C THR A 20 0.90 -0.12 -0.35
N GLY A 21 0.46 -1.38 -0.47
CA GLY A 21 0.95 -2.32 -1.48
C GLY A 21 -0.01 -2.65 -2.62
N LEU A 22 -1.22 -2.05 -2.69
CA LEU A 22 -2.24 -2.38 -3.71
C LEU A 22 -2.76 -1.17 -4.48
N VAL A 23 -1.93 -0.13 -4.62
CA VAL A 23 -2.30 1.10 -5.34
C VAL A 23 -2.66 0.76 -6.78
N ASN A 24 -3.87 1.15 -7.21
CA ASN A 24 -4.37 0.88 -8.55
C ASN A 24 -5.03 2.10 -9.22
N ALA A 25 -5.04 3.25 -8.55
CA ALA A 25 -5.57 4.49 -9.06
C ALA A 25 -4.61 5.65 -8.74
N ASP A 26 -4.23 6.38 -9.79
CA ASP A 26 -3.42 7.58 -9.69
C ASP A 26 -4.29 8.83 -9.78
N ASN A 27 -3.85 9.89 -9.10
CA ASN A 27 -4.46 11.19 -9.21
C ASN A 27 -3.89 11.94 -10.42
N GLU A 28 -4.78 12.43 -11.27
CA GLU A 28 -4.45 13.38 -12.33
C GLU A 28 -4.92 14.78 -11.93
N GLY A 29 -4.23 15.80 -12.43
CA GLY A 29 -4.70 17.18 -12.35
C GLY A 29 -3.57 18.19 -12.43
N ALA A 30 -3.93 19.39 -12.85
CA ALA A 30 -2.99 20.49 -12.96
C ALA A 30 -2.91 21.24 -11.63
N LEU A 31 -1.70 21.30 -11.07
CA LEU A 31 -1.38 22.20 -9.96
C LEU A 31 -0.84 23.51 -10.54
N ASP A 32 -1.69 24.51 -10.66
CA ASP A 32 -1.24 25.85 -11.05
C ASP A 32 -0.69 26.59 -9.82
N ARG A 33 0.60 26.40 -9.55
CA ARG A 33 1.34 27.15 -8.51
C ARG A 33 1.66 28.60 -8.91
N ARG A 34 1.37 28.99 -10.15
CA ARG A 34 1.77 30.32 -10.68
C ARG A 34 0.65 31.35 -10.51
N SER A 35 -0.57 30.93 -10.24
CA SER A 35 -1.71 31.84 -10.15
C SER A 35 -1.88 32.42 -8.74
N LEU A 36 -1.78 33.76 -8.70
CA LEU A 36 -2.25 34.66 -7.65
C LEU A 36 -1.42 34.68 -6.36
N ARG A 37 -0.40 35.55 -6.34
CA ARG A 37 0.24 35.98 -5.09
C ARG A 37 -0.79 36.70 -4.20
N ARG A 38 -0.97 36.26 -2.95
CA ARG A 38 -1.91 36.83 -1.97
C ARG A 38 -1.79 38.35 -1.83
N ALA A 39 -0.56 38.85 -1.77
CA ALA A 39 -0.28 40.28 -1.63
C ALA A 39 -0.72 41.14 -2.83
N ALA A 40 -0.94 40.53 -3.99
CA ALA A 40 -1.20 41.22 -5.25
C ALA A 40 -2.59 40.91 -5.85
N SER A 41 -3.32 39.92 -5.35
CA SER A 41 -4.62 39.54 -5.91
C SER A 41 -5.68 39.26 -4.84
N PRO A 42 -6.80 40.02 -4.84
CA PRO A 42 -7.93 39.78 -3.94
C PRO A 42 -8.64 38.44 -4.20
N MET A 43 -8.36 37.77 -5.33
CA MET A 43 -8.93 36.46 -5.68
C MET A 43 -8.19 35.28 -5.06
N ALA A 44 -7.04 35.49 -4.42
CA ALA A 44 -6.21 34.42 -3.85
C ALA A 44 -6.91 33.59 -2.74
N GLY A 45 -8.07 34.03 -2.24
CA GLY A 45 -8.91 33.25 -1.31
C GLY A 45 -10.15 32.60 -1.93
N ALA A 46 -10.46 32.91 -3.19
CA ALA A 46 -11.65 32.42 -3.90
C ALA A 46 -11.31 31.44 -5.04
N TYR A 47 -10.03 31.11 -5.19
CA TYR A 47 -9.49 30.29 -6.25
C TYR A 47 -8.73 29.10 -5.63
N THR A 48 -8.96 27.90 -6.15
CA THR A 48 -8.17 26.71 -5.83
C THR A 48 -7.05 26.58 -6.84
N SER A 49 -5.82 26.25 -6.46
CA SER A 49 -4.73 25.99 -7.43
C SER A 49 -4.86 24.63 -8.13
N TYR A 50 -5.84 23.82 -7.73
CA TYR A 50 -6.08 22.49 -8.27
C TYR A 50 -7.22 22.55 -9.28
N PHE A 51 -6.91 22.24 -10.54
CA PHE A 51 -7.88 22.14 -11.63
C PHE A 51 -7.82 20.77 -12.27
N ASP A 52 -8.95 20.37 -12.85
CA ASP A 52 -9.05 19.15 -13.64
C ASP A 52 -8.61 17.91 -12.86
N LEU A 53 -9.01 17.84 -11.58
CA LEU A 53 -8.70 16.70 -10.74
C LEU A 53 -9.46 15.48 -11.23
N GLY A 54 -8.73 14.47 -11.66
CA GLY A 54 -9.24 13.18 -12.08
C GLY A 54 -8.56 12.04 -11.33
N PHE A 55 -9.12 10.85 -11.47
CA PHE A 55 -8.40 9.61 -11.20
C PHE A 55 -8.48 8.74 -12.43
N PHE A 56 -7.38 8.08 -12.74
CA PHE A 56 -7.38 7.00 -13.71
C PHE A 56 -6.84 5.75 -13.03
N THR A 57 -7.31 4.61 -13.52
CA THR A 57 -6.84 3.31 -13.05
C THR A 57 -5.60 2.93 -13.84
N ASN A 58 -4.54 2.52 -13.14
CA ASN A 58 -3.25 2.17 -13.76
C ASN A 58 -3.30 0.79 -14.43
N GLN A 59 -4.35 0.03 -14.14
CA GLN A 59 -4.58 -1.31 -14.63
C GLN A 59 -6.07 -1.57 -14.84
N ALA A 60 -6.39 -2.58 -15.64
CA ALA A 60 -7.77 -3.03 -15.80
C ALA A 60 -8.28 -3.59 -14.47
N LEU A 61 -9.40 -3.04 -13.97
CA LEU A 61 -10.05 -3.53 -12.76
C LEU A 61 -11.20 -4.48 -13.13
N PRO A 62 -11.14 -5.75 -12.68
CA PRO A 62 -12.27 -6.67 -12.78
C PRO A 62 -13.50 -6.12 -12.04
N ALA A 63 -14.68 -6.60 -12.46
CA ALA A 63 -15.92 -6.24 -11.79
C ALA A 63 -15.87 -6.65 -10.31
N GLY A 64 -16.21 -5.72 -9.41
CA GLY A 64 -16.21 -5.94 -7.96
C GLY A 64 -14.89 -5.63 -7.26
N HIS A 65 -13.84 -5.20 -7.97
CA HIS A 65 -12.61 -4.73 -7.34
C HIS A 65 -12.76 -3.31 -6.79
N GLU A 66 -12.06 -3.02 -5.70
CA GLU A 66 -12.01 -1.70 -5.09
C GLU A 66 -10.94 -0.80 -5.73
N LEU A 67 -11.23 0.50 -5.76
CA LEU A 67 -10.26 1.54 -6.09
C LEU A 67 -9.39 1.83 -4.86
N MET A 68 -8.08 1.70 -5.04
CA MET A 68 -7.07 1.89 -4.00
C MET A 68 -6.15 3.03 -4.42
N ALA A 69 -6.30 4.18 -3.75
CA ALA A 69 -5.51 5.37 -3.99
C ALA A 69 -4.24 5.41 -3.13
N GLU A 70 -3.18 6.01 -3.66
CA GLU A 70 -1.95 6.24 -2.91
C GLU A 70 -2.11 7.43 -1.95
N TYR A 71 -2.13 7.17 -0.65
CA TYR A 71 -2.07 8.23 0.37
C TYR A 71 -0.61 8.55 0.78
N GLY A 72 0.32 7.70 0.36
CA GLY A 72 1.73 7.74 0.69
C GLY A 72 2.05 7.22 2.09
N ASP A 73 3.19 6.55 2.23
CA ASP A 73 3.64 5.95 3.49
C ASP A 73 3.69 6.95 4.66
N SER A 74 4.04 8.20 4.36
CA SER A 74 4.12 9.25 5.37
C SER A 74 2.78 9.50 6.07
N TRP A 75 1.66 9.28 5.38
CA TRP A 75 0.32 9.42 5.95
C TRP A 75 0.06 8.38 7.05
N PHE A 76 0.48 7.14 6.81
CA PHE A 76 0.39 6.02 7.75
C PHE A 76 1.40 6.14 8.88
N LYS A 77 2.66 6.49 8.59
CA LYS A 77 3.71 6.73 9.60
C LYS A 77 3.28 7.78 10.63
N ARG A 78 2.73 8.91 10.18
CA ARG A 78 2.26 9.98 11.08
C ARG A 78 1.07 9.58 11.96
N ARG A 79 0.35 8.51 11.60
CA ARG A 79 -0.85 8.01 12.29
C ARG A 79 -0.65 6.64 12.94
N GLU A 80 0.59 6.21 13.08
CA GLU A 80 0.93 4.92 13.71
C GLU A 80 0.35 4.82 15.13
N LYS A 81 0.29 5.93 15.89
CA LYS A 81 -0.36 5.94 17.21
C LYS A 81 -1.85 5.53 17.18
N ASN A 82 -2.54 5.78 16.07
CA ASN A 82 -3.97 5.52 15.93
C ASN A 82 -4.26 4.13 15.38
N PHE A 83 -3.40 3.61 14.49
CA PHE A 83 -3.64 2.36 13.76
C PHE A 83 -2.63 1.24 14.07
N GLY A 84 -1.58 1.53 14.82
CA GLY A 84 -0.42 0.69 14.98
C GLY A 84 0.50 0.69 13.75
N ALA A 85 1.50 -0.19 13.78
CA ALA A 85 2.48 -0.36 12.72
C ALA A 85 1.86 -1.07 11.49
N ILE A 86 1.19 -0.33 10.62
CA ILE A 86 0.66 -0.85 9.34
C ILE A 86 1.82 -1.11 8.37
N PRO A 87 1.87 -2.23 7.63
CA PRO A 87 2.84 -2.41 6.55
C PRO A 87 2.88 -1.23 5.57
N LEU A 88 4.07 -0.80 5.18
CA LEU A 88 4.31 0.21 4.15
C LEU A 88 4.67 -0.44 2.83
N SER A 89 4.78 0.35 1.76
CA SER A 89 5.13 -0.19 0.43
C SER A 89 6.43 -1.01 0.48
N SER A 90 7.48 -0.46 1.10
CA SER A 90 8.77 -1.16 1.25
C SER A 90 8.69 -2.43 2.09
N ASP A 91 7.74 -2.52 3.02
CA ASP A 91 7.59 -3.71 3.87
C ASP A 91 6.97 -4.87 3.07
N PHE A 92 6.09 -4.56 2.10
CA PHE A 92 5.57 -5.54 1.16
C PHE A 92 6.63 -6.02 0.17
N ASP A 93 7.46 -5.11 -0.35
CA ASP A 93 8.59 -5.48 -1.22
C ASP A 93 9.55 -6.42 -0.47
N ALA A 94 9.88 -6.10 0.79
CA ALA A 94 10.71 -6.95 1.63
C ALA A 94 10.05 -8.30 1.96
N ALA A 95 8.72 -8.33 2.18
CA ALA A 95 7.99 -9.57 2.40
C ALA A 95 8.03 -10.48 1.16
N ASP A 96 7.89 -9.91 -0.04
CA ASP A 96 7.98 -10.65 -1.31
C ASP A 96 9.39 -11.26 -1.50
N GLU A 97 10.45 -10.52 -1.16
CA GLU A 97 11.82 -11.05 -1.20
C GLU A 97 12.04 -12.18 -0.18
N VAL A 98 11.56 -12.03 1.07
CA VAL A 98 11.64 -13.10 2.09
C VAL A 98 10.94 -14.37 1.62
N MET A 99 9.75 -14.23 1.04
CA MET A 99 9.00 -15.36 0.49
C MET A 99 9.78 -16.03 -0.64
N LYS A 100 10.33 -15.24 -1.57
CA LYS A 100 11.13 -15.75 -2.69
C LYS A 100 12.36 -16.52 -2.21
N GLU A 101 13.13 -15.97 -1.27
CA GLU A 101 14.27 -16.66 -0.67
C GLU A 101 13.86 -17.96 0.02
N LEU A 102 12.75 -17.94 0.76
CA LEU A 102 12.24 -19.14 1.41
C LEU A 102 11.89 -20.23 0.38
N LYS A 103 11.24 -19.85 -0.71
CA LYS A 103 10.87 -20.76 -1.80
C LYS A 103 12.12 -21.40 -2.44
N GLU A 104 13.18 -20.62 -2.64
CA GLU A 104 14.46 -21.11 -3.14
C GLU A 104 15.14 -22.07 -2.15
N LEU A 105 15.16 -21.73 -0.86
CA LEU A 105 15.69 -22.59 0.21
C LEU A 105 14.92 -23.90 0.35
N CYS A 106 13.62 -23.84 0.10
CA CYS A 106 12.71 -24.97 0.08
C CYS A 106 12.86 -25.87 -1.16
N ALA A 107 13.73 -25.50 -2.10
CA ALA A 107 13.88 -26.19 -3.39
C ALA A 107 12.53 -26.40 -4.09
N GLU A 108 11.64 -25.40 -4.03
CA GLU A 108 10.26 -25.43 -4.56
C GLU A 108 9.30 -26.39 -3.82
N ASP A 109 9.75 -27.21 -2.87
CA ASP A 109 8.91 -28.11 -2.07
C ASP A 109 8.48 -27.47 -0.75
N LEU A 110 7.45 -26.63 -0.85
CA LEU A 110 6.84 -25.94 0.29
C LEU A 110 6.08 -26.89 1.24
N ASP A 111 5.92 -28.17 0.90
CA ASP A 111 5.29 -29.17 1.75
C ASP A 111 6.26 -29.98 2.60
N SER A 112 7.56 -29.86 2.32
CA SER A 112 8.59 -30.53 3.08
C SER A 112 8.56 -30.14 4.57
N ASP A 113 8.88 -31.11 5.43
CA ASP A 113 8.98 -30.87 6.89
C ASP A 113 9.99 -29.75 7.20
N PHE A 114 11.07 -29.67 6.41
CA PHE A 114 12.06 -28.60 6.49
C PHE A 114 11.43 -27.21 6.29
N CYS A 115 10.59 -27.03 5.27
CA CYS A 115 9.95 -25.74 5.00
C CYS A 115 8.94 -25.36 6.06
N ARG A 116 8.20 -26.34 6.58
CA ARG A 116 7.26 -26.12 7.68
C ARG A 116 7.98 -25.67 8.95
N ASP A 117 9.11 -26.29 9.27
CA ASP A 117 9.91 -25.93 10.43
C ASP A 117 10.62 -24.58 10.25
N LEU A 118 11.14 -24.30 9.04
CA LEU A 118 11.73 -23.01 8.72
C LEU A 118 10.70 -21.87 8.76
N TRP A 119 9.48 -22.11 8.27
CA TRP A 119 8.40 -21.12 8.36
C TRP A 119 8.00 -20.84 9.80
N LYS A 120 7.89 -21.88 10.64
CA LYS A 120 7.67 -21.72 12.08
C LYS A 120 8.78 -20.91 12.75
N LEU A 121 10.05 -21.17 12.41
CA LEU A 121 11.17 -20.38 12.92
C LEU A 121 11.01 -18.89 12.57
N ILE A 122 10.67 -18.58 11.32
CA ILE A 122 10.47 -17.19 10.86
C ILE A 122 9.29 -16.53 11.58
N ARG A 123 8.15 -17.24 11.71
CA ARG A 123 6.92 -16.67 12.26
C ARG A 123 6.88 -16.64 13.77
N ASP A 124 7.31 -17.72 14.42
CA ASP A 124 7.12 -17.90 15.87
C ASP A 124 8.36 -17.41 16.65
N ASP A 125 9.56 -17.71 16.16
CA ASP A 125 10.81 -17.47 16.92
C ASP A 125 11.48 -16.14 16.58
N LEU A 126 11.37 -15.67 15.33
CA LEU A 126 11.97 -14.40 14.88
C LEU A 126 11.04 -13.19 15.01
N GLN A 127 9.79 -13.36 15.45
CA GLN A 127 8.85 -12.26 15.65
C GLN A 127 9.41 -11.12 16.53
N PRO A 128 10.10 -11.37 17.66
CA PRO A 128 10.61 -10.29 18.50
C PRO A 128 11.78 -9.52 17.89
N ALA A 129 12.48 -10.11 16.91
CA ALA A 129 13.67 -9.55 16.28
C ALA A 129 13.37 -8.88 14.93
N THR A 130 12.24 -9.22 14.32
CA THR A 130 11.83 -8.70 13.01
C THR A 130 11.07 -7.37 13.17
N ASP A 131 11.21 -6.48 12.18
CA ASP A 131 10.40 -5.27 12.12
C ASP A 131 8.89 -5.62 12.14
N ALA A 132 8.12 -4.96 13.00
CA ALA A 132 6.71 -5.28 13.20
C ALA A 132 5.86 -5.09 11.94
N ARG A 133 6.25 -4.18 11.04
CA ARG A 133 5.56 -3.93 9.77
C ARG A 133 5.85 -5.04 8.76
N LEU A 134 7.12 -5.43 8.63
CA LEU A 134 7.51 -6.58 7.81
C LEU A 134 6.80 -7.86 8.29
N TYR A 135 6.79 -8.11 9.59
CA TYR A 135 6.09 -9.26 10.16
C TYR A 135 4.60 -9.30 9.78
N ARG A 136 3.93 -8.14 9.78
CA ARG A 136 2.53 -8.00 9.38
C ARG A 136 2.30 -8.06 7.87
N ALA A 137 3.33 -7.82 7.07
CA ALA A 137 3.28 -7.96 5.62
C ALA A 137 3.38 -9.43 5.18
N LEU A 138 4.06 -10.26 5.97
CA LEU A 138 4.18 -11.69 5.70
C LEU A 138 2.84 -12.43 5.87
N PRO A 139 2.59 -13.49 5.07
CA PRO A 139 1.43 -14.37 5.25
C PRO A 139 1.32 -14.91 6.68
N ASP A 140 0.10 -15.21 7.13
CA ASP A 140 -0.10 -15.79 8.45
C ASP A 140 0.17 -17.29 8.46
N THR A 141 -0.08 -17.95 7.32
CA THR A 141 0.08 -19.40 7.18
C THR A 141 0.90 -19.80 5.96
N LEU A 142 1.51 -20.98 6.03
CA LEU A 142 2.22 -21.58 4.91
C LEU A 142 1.28 -21.84 3.71
N GLU A 143 0.00 -22.14 3.97
CA GLU A 143 -0.99 -22.35 2.92
C GLU A 143 -1.33 -21.06 2.17
N GLU A 144 -1.44 -19.93 2.87
CA GLU A 144 -1.57 -18.63 2.23
C GLU A 144 -0.37 -18.34 1.34
N MET A 145 0.84 -18.58 1.85
CA MET A 145 2.09 -18.41 1.11
C MET A 145 2.11 -19.25 -0.18
N LYS A 146 1.72 -20.53 -0.11
CA LYS A 146 1.56 -21.39 -1.31
C LYS A 146 0.56 -20.79 -2.29
N GLY A 147 -0.56 -20.27 -1.78
CA GLY A 147 -1.55 -19.55 -2.58
C GLY A 147 -0.96 -18.37 -3.35
N ILE A 148 -0.07 -17.60 -2.72
CA ILE A 148 0.66 -16.48 -3.35
C ILE A 148 1.49 -16.99 -4.52
N PHE A 149 2.29 -18.03 -4.32
CA PHE A 149 3.16 -18.56 -5.38
C PHE A 149 2.38 -19.20 -6.52
N ASN A 150 1.31 -19.93 -6.22
CA ASN A 150 0.49 -20.58 -7.25
C ASN A 150 -0.22 -19.56 -8.15
N THR A 151 -0.57 -18.40 -7.60
CA THR A 151 -1.23 -17.30 -8.33
C THR A 151 -0.24 -16.28 -8.89
N ASN A 152 1.07 -16.46 -8.63
CA ASN A 152 2.13 -15.48 -8.94
C ASN A 152 1.76 -14.07 -8.45
N SER A 153 1.14 -14.00 -7.26
CA SER A 153 0.65 -12.78 -6.63
C SER A 153 1.69 -12.21 -5.66
N THR A 154 1.38 -11.09 -5.00
CA THR A 154 2.26 -10.45 -4.01
C THR A 154 1.73 -10.63 -2.58
N ALA A 155 2.58 -10.39 -1.58
CA ALA A 155 2.21 -10.32 -0.17
C ALA A 155 1.04 -9.35 0.05
N ALA A 156 1.08 -8.20 -0.62
CA ALA A 156 0.06 -7.17 -0.50
C ALA A 156 -1.34 -7.64 -0.94
N TYR A 157 -1.44 -8.52 -1.93
CA TYR A 157 -2.75 -9.05 -2.35
C TYR A 157 -3.36 -10.02 -1.34
N ASN A 158 -2.53 -10.63 -0.49
CA ASN A 158 -2.98 -11.59 0.51
C ASN A 158 -3.24 -10.96 1.88
N SER A 159 -2.75 -9.74 2.13
CA SER A 159 -3.03 -9.00 3.36
C SER A 159 -4.47 -8.48 3.47
N VAL A 160 -5.24 -8.49 2.38
CA VAL A 160 -6.64 -8.05 2.37
C VAL A 160 -7.59 -9.27 2.45
N PRO A 161 -8.45 -9.35 3.48
CA PRO A 161 -9.39 -10.45 3.61
C PRO A 161 -10.52 -10.35 2.57
N ASN A 162 -11.02 -11.51 2.11
CA ASN A 162 -12.20 -11.64 1.24
C ASN A 162 -12.11 -10.93 -0.13
N VAL A 163 -10.91 -10.81 -0.71
CA VAL A 163 -10.73 -10.25 -2.06
C VAL A 163 -11.09 -11.29 -3.13
N ILE A 164 -11.81 -10.86 -4.17
CA ILE A 164 -12.01 -11.65 -5.39
C ILE A 164 -10.66 -11.78 -6.09
N ARG A 165 -10.15 -13.01 -6.17
CA ARG A 165 -8.88 -13.31 -6.84
C ARG A 165 -9.19 -13.76 -8.26
N SER A 166 -8.53 -13.16 -9.26
CA SER A 166 -8.59 -13.67 -10.63
C SER A 166 -7.98 -15.07 -10.66
N ILE A 167 -8.78 -16.03 -11.10
CA ILE A 167 -8.42 -17.45 -11.24
C ILE A 167 -7.59 -17.63 -12.51
#